data_AF-A0A094FRM7-F1
#
_entry.id   AF-A0A094FRM7-F1
#
_cell.length_a   1.000
_cell.length_b   1.000
_cell.length_c   1.000
_cell.angle_alpha   90.00
_cell.angle_beta   90.00
_cell.angle_gamma   90.00
#
_symmetry.space_group_name_H-M   'P 1'
#
loop_
_entity.id
_entity.type
_entity.pdbx_description
1 polymer ?
#
loop_
_entity_poly.entity_id
_entity_poly.type
_entity_poly.pdbx_seq_one_letter_code
_entity_poly.pdbx_strand_id
1 'polypeptide(L)'
;MYTTALLLPLAFTAVQAHQNFHQFWVNGVSPGFEECIRMPPSNSPVTDVTSNDITCNVNGNTVPRSEAVCAAAAGDTIKVQWDSSTHPGPITHFLLGPIGDATQESGIGEWVKIDELSYVDGQWANEIMEAVEMTHEFKLPDNLESGDYLLRSEMETLHASMTVDGTQFYIGCAQLHITGPGGTCSPSIKLPGAYTDQDPNILIPDFYNGFDPTTFTAPGGPLATCA
;
A
#
# COMPACT_ATOMS: atom_id res chain seq x y z
N MET A 1 -38.76 44.73 -18.30
CA MET A 1 -38.30 43.43 -18.81
C MET A 1 -37.21 42.97 -17.86
N TYR A 2 -37.48 41.97 -17.02
CA TYR A 2 -36.50 41.44 -16.06
C TYR A 2 -35.99 40.11 -16.58
N THR A 3 -34.70 40.05 -16.91
CA THR A 3 -34.04 38.84 -17.40
C THR A 3 -33.38 38.17 -16.21
N THR A 4 -33.96 37.08 -15.73
CA THR A 4 -33.39 36.25 -14.66
C THR A 4 -32.29 35.39 -15.26
N ALA A 5 -31.03 35.66 -14.92
CA ALA A 5 -29.90 34.83 -15.32
C ALA A 5 -29.78 33.62 -14.37
N LEU A 6 -29.91 32.41 -14.90
CA LEU A 6 -29.63 31.17 -14.18
C LEU A 6 -28.10 30.98 -14.14
N LEU A 7 -27.51 31.03 -12.94
CA LEU A 7 -26.13 30.60 -12.73
C LEU A 7 -26.13 29.09 -12.46
N LEU A 8 -25.57 28.31 -13.39
CA LEU A 8 -25.20 26.92 -13.13
C LEU A 8 -23.89 26.90 -12.30
N PRO A 9 -23.84 26.20 -11.15
CA PRO A 9 -22.58 26.01 -10.45
C PRO A 9 -21.69 25.07 -11.26
N LEU A 10 -20.50 25.54 -11.65
CA LEU A 10 -19.43 24.63 -12.07
C LEU A 10 -18.96 23.85 -10.84
N ALA A 11 -19.22 22.54 -10.82
CA ALA A 11 -18.57 21.64 -9.89
C ALA A 11 -17.11 21.49 -10.34
N PHE A 12 -16.17 22.09 -9.60
CA PHE A 12 -14.76 21.79 -9.73
C PHE A 12 -14.51 20.43 -9.07
N THR A 13 -14.23 19.40 -9.87
CA THR A 13 -13.62 18.18 -9.35
C THR A 13 -12.17 18.52 -9.02
N ALA A 14 -11.83 18.65 -7.73
CA ALA A 14 -10.45 18.72 -7.32
C ALA A 14 -9.81 17.38 -7.69
N VAL A 15 -8.84 17.40 -8.60
CA VAL A 15 -8.03 16.22 -8.91
C VAL A 15 -7.08 16.04 -7.72
N GLN A 16 -7.41 15.10 -6.83
CA GLN A 16 -6.53 14.65 -5.77
C GLN A 16 -5.55 13.65 -6.39
N ALA A 17 -4.25 13.93 -6.29
CA ALA A 17 -3.23 13.03 -6.83
C ALA A 17 -2.46 12.29 -5.72
N HIS A 18 -2.47 12.85 -4.50
CA HIS A 18 -1.82 12.32 -3.32
C HIS A 18 -2.82 11.55 -2.45
N GLN A 19 -2.43 10.38 -1.95
CA GLN A 19 -3.36 9.40 -1.40
C GLN A 19 -2.90 8.79 -0.07
N ASN A 20 -3.87 8.45 0.78
CA ASN A 20 -3.66 7.65 1.98
C ASN A 20 -4.48 6.36 1.94
N PHE A 21 -3.94 5.30 2.55
CA PHE A 21 -4.68 4.12 2.93
C PHE A 21 -5.49 4.46 4.17
N HIS A 22 -6.81 4.44 4.09
CA HIS A 22 -7.67 4.98 5.16
C HIS A 22 -8.71 3.98 5.66
N GLN A 23 -8.95 2.86 4.99
CA GLN A 23 -9.92 1.87 5.45
C GLN A 23 -9.66 0.49 4.86
N PHE A 24 -9.98 -0.57 5.64
CA PHE A 24 -9.97 -1.94 5.15
C PHE A 24 -11.15 -2.76 5.67
N TRP A 25 -11.32 -3.96 5.11
CA TRP A 25 -12.29 -4.96 5.52
C TRP A 25 -11.61 -6.33 5.65
N VAL A 26 -12.08 -7.12 6.60
CA VAL A 26 -11.79 -8.56 6.73
C VAL A 26 -13.08 -9.31 6.43
N ASN A 27 -13.09 -10.12 5.37
CA ASN A 27 -14.28 -10.85 4.88
C ASN A 27 -15.52 -9.95 4.75
N GLY A 28 -15.34 -8.73 4.26
CA GLY A 28 -16.42 -7.76 4.06
C GLY A 28 -16.89 -7.02 5.32
N VAL A 29 -16.22 -7.18 6.47
CA VAL A 29 -16.48 -6.43 7.71
C VAL A 29 -15.35 -5.42 7.94
N SER A 30 -15.68 -4.14 8.04
CA SER A 30 -14.70 -3.09 8.34
C SER A 30 -14.69 -2.75 9.83
N PRO A 31 -13.51 -2.52 10.44
CA PRO A 31 -13.43 -1.99 11.80
C PRO A 31 -13.84 -0.51 11.89
N GLY A 32 -13.84 0.22 10.77
CA GLY A 32 -14.10 1.65 10.72
C GLY A 32 -13.04 2.41 9.91
N PHE A 33 -13.28 3.70 9.69
CA PHE A 33 -12.33 4.59 9.02
C PHE A 33 -11.12 4.83 9.93
N GLU A 34 -9.91 4.65 9.39
CA GLU A 34 -8.60 4.78 10.06
C GLU A 34 -8.34 3.82 11.24
N GLU A 35 -9.32 2.98 11.59
CA GLU A 35 -9.20 2.03 12.68
C GLU A 35 -8.15 0.96 12.40
N CYS A 36 -7.31 0.67 13.40
CA CYS A 36 -6.16 -0.21 13.31
C CYS A 36 -5.09 0.19 12.26
N ILE A 37 -5.20 1.36 11.61
CA ILE A 37 -4.23 1.84 10.62
C ILE A 37 -3.30 2.88 11.26
N ARG A 38 -2.01 2.78 10.96
CA ARG A 38 -1.00 3.79 11.32
C ARG A 38 -1.03 4.94 10.33
N MET A 39 -1.97 5.87 10.53
CA MET A 39 -2.17 6.99 9.62
C MET A 39 -0.98 7.97 9.62
N PRO A 40 -0.42 8.36 8.46
CA PRO A 40 0.58 9.41 8.37
C PRO A 40 -0.01 10.80 8.69
N PRO A 41 0.82 11.81 9.02
CA PRO A 41 0.34 13.17 9.34
C PRO A 41 -0.16 13.97 8.12
N SER A 42 0.14 13.52 6.91
CA SER A 42 -0.31 14.10 5.64
C SER A 42 -0.38 13.01 4.59
N ASN A 43 -0.89 13.35 3.40
CA ASN A 43 -0.80 12.51 2.21
C ASN A 43 0.49 12.76 1.42
N SER A 44 1.57 13.23 2.05
CA SER A 44 2.85 13.41 1.34
C SER A 44 3.51 12.05 1.10
N PRO A 45 4.16 11.83 -0.05
CA PRO A 45 4.83 10.58 -0.35
C PRO A 45 6.14 10.45 0.43
N VAL A 46 6.56 9.21 0.65
CA VAL A 46 7.95 8.86 0.96
C VAL A 46 8.70 8.72 -0.37
N THR A 47 9.87 9.33 -0.49
CA THR A 47 10.74 9.22 -1.70
C THR A 47 12.11 8.65 -1.39
N ASP A 48 12.61 8.85 -0.17
CA ASP A 48 13.87 8.26 0.30
C ASP A 48 13.65 6.80 0.72
N VAL A 49 13.99 5.87 -0.17
CA VAL A 49 13.88 4.42 0.06
C VAL A 49 14.85 3.87 1.12
N THR A 50 15.81 4.69 1.56
CA THR A 50 16.75 4.33 2.63
C THR A 50 16.27 4.77 4.01
N SER A 51 15.26 5.66 4.07
CA SER A 51 14.63 6.10 5.31
C SER A 51 13.84 4.96 5.96
N ASN A 52 13.75 4.97 7.29
CA ASN A 52 12.84 4.08 8.01
C ASN A 52 11.36 4.38 7.69
N ASP A 53 11.03 5.56 7.13
CA ASP A 53 9.67 5.89 6.72
C ASP A 53 9.17 4.99 5.58
N ILE A 54 10.05 4.30 4.85
CA ILE A 54 9.65 3.35 3.80
C ILE A 54 8.89 2.12 4.34
N THR A 55 8.92 1.87 5.65
CA THR A 55 8.22 0.73 6.25
C THR A 55 6.72 1.01 6.40
N CYS A 56 6.37 2.04 7.17
CA CYS A 56 5.00 2.37 7.55
C CYS A 56 4.67 3.86 7.40
N ASN A 57 5.37 4.57 6.51
CA ASN A 57 5.25 6.02 6.30
C ASN A 57 5.75 6.85 7.51
N VAL A 58 5.77 8.17 7.34
CA VAL A 58 6.28 9.14 8.32
C VAL A 58 5.59 8.97 9.65
N ASN A 59 6.39 8.75 10.70
CA ASN A 59 5.98 8.46 12.07
C ASN A 59 5.17 7.16 12.26
N GLY A 60 4.98 6.34 11.24
CA GLY A 60 4.33 5.03 11.36
C GLY A 60 5.23 3.96 11.99
N ASN A 61 6.54 4.22 12.02
CA ASN A 61 7.55 3.44 12.73
C ASN A 61 7.78 3.90 14.19
N THR A 62 7.20 5.04 14.60
CA THR A 62 7.27 5.56 15.97
C THR A 62 6.17 4.92 16.80
N VAL A 63 6.54 4.20 17.86
CA VAL A 63 5.62 3.38 18.67
C VAL A 63 5.49 3.88 20.11
N PRO A 64 4.30 3.73 20.75
CA PRO A 64 3.04 3.27 20.15
C PRO A 64 2.44 4.30 19.18
N ARG A 65 1.86 3.81 18.06
CA ARG A 65 1.18 4.66 17.06
C ARG A 65 -0.34 4.57 17.12
N SER A 66 -0.86 3.35 17.28
CA SER A 66 -2.28 3.07 17.50
C SER A 66 -2.38 1.94 18.52
N GLU A 67 -3.34 2.04 19.44
CA GLU A 67 -3.60 0.98 20.43
C GLU A 67 -4.54 -0.11 19.88
N ALA A 68 -5.15 0.11 18.70
CA ALA A 68 -6.12 -0.81 18.12
C ALA A 68 -5.44 -1.91 17.28
N VAL A 69 -5.78 -3.17 17.55
CA VAL A 69 -5.35 -4.33 16.77
C VAL A 69 -6.60 -5.07 16.30
N CYS A 70 -6.69 -5.30 15.00
CA CYS A 70 -7.89 -5.88 14.37
C CYS A 70 -7.71 -7.38 14.12
N ALA A 71 -8.74 -8.18 14.37
CA ALA A 71 -8.67 -9.61 14.17
C ALA A 71 -8.78 -10.00 12.69
N ALA A 72 -8.02 -11.01 12.28
CA ALA A 72 -8.14 -11.70 11.00
C ALA A 72 -7.72 -13.17 11.16
N ALA A 73 -7.97 -13.99 10.14
CA ALA A 73 -7.48 -15.36 10.06
C ALA A 73 -6.70 -15.59 8.76
N ALA A 74 -5.79 -16.56 8.78
CA ALA A 74 -5.14 -17.07 7.58
C ALA A 74 -6.22 -17.49 6.55
N GLY A 75 -6.03 -17.12 5.29
CA GLY A 75 -7.01 -17.34 4.21
C GLY A 75 -8.16 -16.33 4.12
N ASP A 76 -8.30 -15.41 5.10
CA ASP A 76 -9.31 -14.35 5.02
C ASP A 76 -9.05 -13.43 3.83
N THR A 77 -10.13 -12.91 3.27
CA THR A 77 -10.07 -11.88 2.23
C THR A 77 -9.94 -10.51 2.89
N ILE A 78 -8.89 -9.79 2.51
CA ILE A 78 -8.66 -8.40 2.89
C ILE A 78 -9.06 -7.52 1.71
N LYS A 79 -9.87 -6.50 1.97
CA LYS A 79 -10.07 -5.39 1.04
C LYS A 79 -9.42 -4.15 1.62
N VAL A 80 -8.59 -3.44 0.85
CA VAL A 80 -8.08 -2.12 1.21
C VAL A 80 -8.80 -1.04 0.41
N GLN A 81 -8.89 0.16 0.96
CA GLN A 81 -9.38 1.36 0.28
C GLN A 81 -8.42 2.52 0.48
N TRP A 82 -8.13 3.17 -0.65
CA TRP A 82 -7.24 4.32 -0.75
C TRP A 82 -8.00 5.57 -1.19
N ASP A 83 -7.45 6.75 -0.93
CA ASP A 83 -7.97 7.97 -1.55
C ASP A 83 -7.87 7.90 -3.09
N SER A 84 -8.74 8.62 -3.79
CA SER A 84 -8.62 8.78 -5.25
C SER A 84 -7.27 9.37 -5.65
N SER A 85 -6.64 8.76 -6.64
CA SER A 85 -5.39 9.20 -7.24
C SER A 85 -5.35 8.88 -8.72
N THR A 86 -4.92 9.86 -9.51
CA THR A 86 -4.65 9.70 -10.94
C THR A 86 -3.20 9.31 -11.24
N HIS A 87 -2.37 9.05 -10.23
CA HIS A 87 -0.97 8.73 -10.44
C HIS A 87 -0.79 7.24 -10.81
N PRO A 88 -0.17 6.93 -11.97
CA PRO A 88 0.03 5.57 -12.43
C PRO A 88 1.02 4.81 -11.55
N GLY A 89 0.72 3.53 -11.32
CA GLY A 89 1.65 2.58 -10.73
C GLY A 89 0.95 1.42 -10.03
N PRO A 90 1.72 0.48 -9.43
CA PRO A 90 1.19 -0.71 -8.80
C PRO A 90 0.67 -0.45 -7.38
N ILE A 91 -0.07 -1.43 -6.85
CA ILE A 91 -0.30 -1.62 -5.42
C ILE A 91 0.34 -2.94 -4.98
N THR A 92 1.02 -2.93 -3.84
CA THR A 92 1.61 -4.13 -3.23
C THR A 92 1.26 -4.26 -1.75
N HIS A 93 1.22 -5.49 -1.27
CA HIS A 93 0.94 -5.80 0.14
C HIS A 93 2.00 -6.72 0.73
N PHE A 94 2.45 -6.37 1.94
CA PHE A 94 3.44 -7.14 2.67
C PHE A 94 2.99 -7.41 4.10
N LEU A 95 3.44 -8.54 4.65
CA LEU A 95 3.29 -8.85 6.07
C LEU A 95 4.65 -8.83 6.78
N LEU A 96 4.67 -8.26 7.98
CA LEU A 96 5.74 -8.46 8.96
C LEU A 96 5.13 -9.14 10.18
N GLY A 97 5.60 -10.35 10.46
CA GLY A 97 5.17 -11.16 11.61
C GLY A 97 5.36 -12.66 11.40
N PRO A 98 5.02 -13.47 12.43
CA PRO A 98 4.40 -13.03 13.68
C PRO A 98 5.37 -12.18 14.53
N ILE A 99 4.84 -11.14 15.18
CA ILE A 99 5.55 -10.25 16.10
C ILE A 99 4.95 -10.35 17.51
N GLY A 100 5.66 -9.79 18.49
CA GLY A 100 5.23 -9.83 19.88
C GLY A 100 4.03 -8.94 20.20
N ASP A 101 3.97 -7.73 19.62
CA ASP A 101 2.91 -6.75 19.84
C ASP A 101 2.83 -5.78 18.65
N ALA A 102 1.72 -5.80 17.91
CA ALA A 102 1.52 -4.95 16.74
C ALA A 102 1.43 -3.45 17.07
N THR A 103 1.22 -3.07 18.33
CA THR A 103 1.24 -1.66 18.77
C THR A 103 2.65 -1.16 19.07
N GLN A 104 3.61 -2.06 19.34
CA GLN A 104 4.99 -1.74 19.74
C GLN A 104 6.03 -2.06 18.67
N GLU A 105 5.65 -2.68 17.55
CA GLU A 105 6.60 -2.97 16.47
C GLU A 105 6.86 -1.75 15.57
N SER A 106 8.12 -1.43 15.31
CA SER A 106 8.55 -0.35 14.41
C SER A 106 8.28 -0.61 12.92
N GLY A 107 8.19 -1.88 12.52
CA GLY A 107 8.08 -2.30 11.13
C GLY A 107 9.42 -2.32 10.39
N ILE A 108 10.53 -2.00 11.05
CA ILE A 108 11.87 -2.15 10.48
C ILE A 108 12.28 -3.62 10.61
N GLY A 109 12.34 -4.34 9.50
CA GLY A 109 12.57 -5.77 9.56
C GLY A 109 12.32 -6.50 8.26
N GLU A 110 12.05 -7.80 8.41
CA GLU A 110 11.77 -8.73 7.31
C GLU A 110 10.27 -8.70 6.98
N TRP A 111 9.98 -8.43 5.72
CA TRP A 111 8.64 -8.35 5.14
C TRP A 111 8.46 -9.42 4.07
N VAL A 112 7.31 -10.07 4.03
CA VAL A 112 6.96 -11.02 2.97
C VAL A 112 5.90 -10.41 2.07
N LYS A 113 6.15 -10.34 0.76
CA LYS A 113 5.16 -9.86 -0.22
C LYS A 113 4.05 -10.90 -0.34
N ILE A 114 2.80 -10.52 -0.15
CA ILE A 114 1.66 -11.46 -0.17
C ILE A 114 0.68 -11.18 -1.32
N ASP A 115 0.70 -9.97 -1.86
CA ASP A 115 -0.17 -9.59 -2.97
C ASP A 115 0.46 -8.44 -3.78
N GLU A 116 0.14 -8.42 -5.07
CA GLU A 116 0.56 -7.40 -6.03
C GLU A 116 -0.47 -7.29 -7.14
N LEU A 117 -0.90 -6.05 -7.43
CA LEU A 117 -1.56 -5.69 -8.66
C LEU A 117 -0.71 -4.61 -9.33
N SER A 118 -0.18 -4.92 -10.52
CA SER A 118 0.73 -4.06 -11.27
C SER A 118 0.05 -3.51 -12.53
N TYR A 119 0.44 -3.99 -13.72
CA TYR A 119 -0.14 -3.56 -14.99
C TYR A 119 -0.90 -4.72 -15.63
N VAL A 120 -2.22 -4.56 -15.80
CA VAL A 120 -3.10 -5.61 -16.34
C VAL A 120 -3.97 -5.02 -17.44
N ASP A 121 -4.02 -5.69 -18.59
CA ASP A 121 -4.88 -5.34 -19.73
C ASP A 121 -4.84 -3.86 -20.16
N GLY A 122 -3.65 -3.25 -20.07
CA GLY A 122 -3.44 -1.86 -20.48
C GLY A 122 -3.62 -0.83 -19.37
N GLN A 123 -3.89 -1.24 -18.13
CA GLN A 123 -4.20 -0.37 -17.01
C GLN A 123 -3.25 -0.63 -15.83
N TRP A 124 -2.83 0.43 -15.17
CA TRP A 124 -2.17 0.37 -13.86
C TRP A 124 -3.18 0.11 -12.74
N ALA A 125 -2.68 -0.32 -11.58
CA ALA A 125 -3.52 -0.63 -10.43
C ALA A 125 -4.43 0.54 -10.02
N ASN A 126 -3.92 1.77 -10.01
CA ASN A 126 -4.74 2.94 -9.68
C ASN A 126 -5.96 3.09 -10.63
N GLU A 127 -5.80 2.82 -11.93
CA GLU A 127 -6.88 2.90 -12.92
C GLU A 127 -7.91 1.77 -12.73
N ILE A 128 -7.43 0.56 -12.44
CA ILE A 128 -8.28 -0.60 -12.13
C ILE A 128 -9.10 -0.33 -10.87
N MET A 129 -8.43 0.18 -9.82
CA MET A 129 -9.05 0.50 -8.54
C MET A 129 -10.02 1.68 -8.64
N GLU A 130 -9.75 2.68 -9.48
CA GLU A 130 -10.65 3.82 -9.69
C GLU A 130 -12.04 3.38 -10.20
N ALA A 131 -12.11 2.30 -10.98
CA ALA A 131 -13.37 1.71 -11.43
C ALA A 131 -14.19 1.06 -10.30
N VAL A 132 -13.59 0.81 -9.15
CA VAL A 132 -14.17 0.13 -7.98
C VAL A 132 -13.91 0.89 -6.68
N GLU A 133 -14.10 2.20 -6.71
CA GLU A 133 -14.05 3.09 -5.52
C GLU A 133 -12.68 3.07 -4.80
N MET A 134 -11.60 2.96 -5.57
CA MET A 134 -10.22 2.86 -5.07
C MET A 134 -9.98 1.68 -4.13
N THR A 135 -10.67 0.56 -4.39
CA THR A 135 -10.51 -0.65 -3.59
C THR A 135 -9.76 -1.75 -4.31
N HIS A 136 -9.03 -2.57 -3.54
CA HIS A 136 -8.37 -3.78 -4.02
C HIS A 136 -8.56 -4.91 -3.02
N GLU A 137 -8.90 -6.11 -3.50
CA GLU A 137 -9.15 -7.30 -2.69
C GLU A 137 -8.09 -8.37 -2.93
N PHE A 138 -7.57 -8.96 -1.85
CA PHE A 138 -6.60 -10.04 -1.87
C PHE A 138 -6.81 -10.98 -0.69
N LYS A 139 -6.12 -12.13 -0.68
CA LYS A 139 -6.21 -13.10 0.42
C LYS A 139 -4.96 -13.11 1.27
N LEU A 140 -5.13 -13.23 2.58
CA LEU A 140 -4.04 -13.63 3.47
C LEU A 140 -3.61 -15.06 3.12
N PRO A 141 -2.30 -15.38 3.16
CA PRO A 141 -1.83 -16.75 2.96
C PRO A 141 -2.49 -17.74 3.94
N ASP A 142 -2.81 -18.94 3.46
CA ASP A 142 -3.57 -19.95 4.23
C ASP A 142 -2.79 -20.55 5.41
N ASN A 143 -1.45 -20.53 5.34
CA ASN A 143 -0.57 -21.17 6.33
C ASN A 143 0.17 -20.16 7.20
N LEU A 144 -0.41 -19.00 7.52
CA LEU A 144 0.23 -18.07 8.44
C LEU A 144 0.35 -18.67 9.86
N GLU A 145 1.40 -18.30 10.57
CA GLU A 145 1.49 -18.52 12.01
C GLU A 145 0.49 -17.61 12.76
N SER A 146 0.02 -18.07 13.92
CA SER A 146 -0.83 -17.22 14.75
C SER A 146 0.01 -16.17 15.47
N GLY A 147 -0.44 -14.92 15.48
CA GLY A 147 0.25 -13.86 16.18
C GLY A 147 -0.17 -12.47 15.71
N ASP A 148 0.54 -11.47 16.22
CA ASP A 148 0.39 -10.10 15.76
C ASP A 148 1.19 -9.89 14.46
N TYR A 149 0.68 -9.04 13.58
CA TYR A 149 1.28 -8.71 12.30
C TYR A 149 1.09 -7.22 11.99
N LEU A 150 2.03 -6.68 11.22
CA LEU A 150 1.79 -5.47 10.44
C LEU A 150 1.49 -5.86 8.99
N LEU A 151 0.38 -5.35 8.46
CA LEU A 151 0.05 -5.40 7.03
C LEU A 151 0.40 -4.05 6.41
N ARG A 152 1.45 -4.01 5.59
CA ARG A 152 1.85 -2.85 4.82
C ARG A 152 1.16 -2.87 3.46
N SER A 153 0.37 -1.85 3.16
CA SER A 153 -0.16 -1.58 1.83
C SER A 153 0.61 -0.40 1.24
N GLU A 154 1.08 -0.55 0.00
CA GLU A 154 1.91 0.44 -0.69
C GLU A 154 1.37 0.71 -2.09
N MET A 155 1.10 1.99 -2.36
CA MET A 155 0.96 2.53 -3.72
C MET A 155 2.30 3.12 -4.14
N GLU A 156 2.94 2.52 -5.13
CA GLU A 156 4.13 3.08 -5.78
C GLU A 156 3.66 3.90 -6.98
N THR A 157 3.99 5.18 -7.02
CA THR A 157 3.53 6.05 -8.10
C THR A 157 4.68 6.55 -8.96
N LEU A 158 4.55 6.32 -10.27
CA LEU A 158 5.66 6.32 -11.21
C LEU A 158 5.72 7.57 -12.10
N HIS A 159 4.77 8.50 -11.97
CA HIS A 159 4.69 9.71 -12.81
C HIS A 159 5.97 10.57 -12.78
N ALA A 160 6.76 10.50 -11.70
CA ALA A 160 8.00 11.23 -11.54
C ALA A 160 9.23 10.30 -11.45
N SER A 161 9.08 9.01 -11.77
CA SER A 161 10.13 7.98 -11.65
C SER A 161 11.34 8.19 -12.56
N MET A 162 11.32 9.16 -13.47
CA MET A 162 12.41 9.42 -14.42
C MET A 162 13.67 10.03 -13.78
N THR A 163 13.61 10.42 -12.51
CA THR A 163 14.72 10.99 -11.75
C THR A 163 14.92 10.24 -10.44
N VAL A 164 16.17 10.20 -9.95
CA VAL A 164 16.49 9.69 -8.61
C VAL A 164 15.61 10.38 -7.56
N ASP A 165 15.09 9.60 -6.62
CA ASP A 165 14.11 10.01 -5.59
C ASP A 165 12.81 10.60 -6.14
N GLY A 166 12.51 10.38 -7.44
CA GLY A 166 11.31 10.88 -8.09
C GLY A 166 10.09 9.98 -7.91
N THR A 167 10.29 8.67 -7.75
CA THR A 167 9.21 7.72 -7.42
C THR A 167 8.66 8.00 -6.03
N GLN A 168 7.35 8.00 -5.95
CA GLN A 168 6.61 8.39 -4.76
C GLN A 168 5.88 7.19 -4.18
N PHE A 169 6.24 6.82 -2.95
CA PHE A 169 5.64 5.72 -2.21
C PHE A 169 4.62 6.28 -1.22
N TYR A 170 3.35 5.91 -1.40
CA TYR A 170 2.31 6.13 -0.39
C TYR A 170 2.12 4.82 0.36
N ILE A 171 2.26 4.87 1.68
CA ILE A 171 2.34 3.67 2.51
C ILE A 171 1.38 3.82 3.68
N GLY A 172 0.71 2.73 4.06
CA GLY A 172 0.02 2.60 5.33
C GLY A 172 0.18 1.19 5.91
N CYS A 173 0.26 1.10 7.23
CA CYS A 173 0.36 -0.17 7.96
C CYS A 173 -0.89 -0.40 8.81
N ALA A 174 -1.58 -1.51 8.60
CA ALA A 174 -2.63 -2.00 9.49
C ALA A 174 -2.06 -2.95 10.55
N GLN A 175 -2.58 -2.87 11.77
CA GLN A 175 -2.22 -3.71 12.91
C GLN A 175 -3.22 -4.85 13.01
N LEU A 176 -2.76 -6.09 12.81
CA LEU A 176 -3.61 -7.27 12.77
C LEU A 176 -3.20 -8.29 13.83
N HIS A 177 -4.18 -8.96 14.42
CA HIS A 177 -3.99 -10.21 15.14
C HIS A 177 -4.51 -11.34 14.24
N ILE A 178 -3.61 -12.15 13.70
CA ILE A 178 -3.94 -13.21 12.75
C ILE A 178 -3.96 -14.55 13.50
N THR A 179 -5.04 -15.32 13.32
CA THR A 179 -5.07 -16.74 13.71
C THR A 179 -4.80 -17.62 12.49
N GLY A 180 -3.90 -18.59 12.61
CA GLY A 180 -3.50 -19.47 11.51
C GLY A 180 -2.87 -20.79 11.96
N PRO A 181 -2.64 -21.73 11.03
CA PRO A 181 -2.23 -23.10 11.35
C PRO A 181 -0.74 -23.26 11.70
N GLY A 182 0.13 -22.24 11.53
CA GLY A 182 1.52 -22.29 12.01
C GLY A 182 2.61 -22.53 10.95
N GLY A 183 2.54 -21.91 9.77
CA GLY A 183 3.56 -22.05 8.72
C GLY A 183 4.52 -20.85 8.59
N THR A 184 5.57 -21.03 7.79
CA THR A 184 6.60 -20.01 7.51
C THR A 184 6.48 -19.51 6.08
N CYS A 185 6.59 -18.19 5.88
CA CYS A 185 6.54 -17.56 4.57
C CYS A 185 7.92 -17.21 4.01
N SER A 186 8.14 -17.45 2.71
CA SER A 186 9.36 -17.02 2.02
C SER A 186 9.13 -16.83 0.51
N PRO A 187 9.92 -16.00 -0.19
CA PRO A 187 11.03 -15.20 0.33
C PRO A 187 10.57 -13.99 1.15
N SER A 188 11.48 -13.45 1.97
CA SER A 188 11.32 -12.14 2.62
C SER A 188 12.30 -11.11 2.04
N ILE A 189 11.99 -9.85 2.27
CA ILE A 189 12.85 -8.70 2.00
C ILE A 189 13.03 -7.88 3.26
N LYS A 190 14.14 -7.16 3.37
CA LYS A 190 14.35 -6.22 4.48
C LYS A 190 13.98 -4.80 4.08
N LEU A 191 13.13 -4.13 4.88
CA LEU A 191 12.81 -2.71 4.70
C LEU A 191 13.19 -1.89 5.95
N PRO A 192 13.94 -0.78 5.80
CA PRO A 192 14.68 -0.37 4.60
C PRO A 192 15.82 -1.35 4.25
N GLY A 193 16.25 -1.33 2.99
CA GLY A 193 17.43 -2.07 2.51
C GLY A 193 17.24 -2.82 1.18
N ALA A 194 16.06 -3.40 0.95
CA ALA A 194 15.76 -4.11 -0.29
C ALA A 194 15.47 -3.18 -1.46
N TYR A 195 14.86 -2.03 -1.20
CA TYR A 195 14.64 -0.99 -2.19
C TYR A 195 15.92 -0.18 -2.37
N THR A 196 16.24 0.13 -3.63
CA THR A 196 17.39 0.97 -3.97
C THR A 196 16.95 2.04 -4.96
N ASP A 197 17.57 3.22 -4.88
CA ASP A 197 17.34 4.35 -5.79
C ASP A 197 17.73 4.05 -7.24
N GLN A 198 18.47 2.95 -7.47
CA GLN A 198 18.89 2.46 -8.79
C GLN A 198 18.10 1.22 -9.25
N ASP A 199 17.08 0.77 -8.50
CA ASP A 199 16.21 -0.32 -8.95
C ASP A 199 15.50 0.12 -10.24
N PRO A 200 15.58 -0.64 -11.35
CA PRO A 200 14.96 -0.24 -12.61
C PRO A 200 13.43 -0.19 -12.57
N ASN A 201 12.79 -0.67 -11.50
CA ASN A 201 11.35 -0.52 -11.28
C ASN A 201 11.01 0.68 -10.38
N ILE A 202 12.02 1.30 -9.74
CA ILE A 202 11.88 2.53 -8.95
C ILE A 202 12.37 3.74 -9.75
N LEU A 203 13.53 3.65 -10.39
CA LEU A 203 14.06 4.66 -11.32
C LEU A 203 13.81 4.20 -12.75
N ILE A 204 12.85 4.85 -13.42
CA ILE A 204 12.43 4.54 -14.80
C ILE A 204 12.64 5.78 -15.69
N PRO A 205 13.87 6.03 -16.18
CA PRO A 205 14.22 7.24 -16.94
C PRO A 205 13.37 7.47 -18.20
N ASP A 206 12.82 6.40 -18.77
CA ASP A 206 12.05 6.39 -20.01
C ASP A 206 10.54 6.17 -19.80
N PHE A 207 10.02 6.35 -18.57
CA PHE A 207 8.60 6.10 -18.22
C PHE A 207 7.61 6.70 -19.22
N TYR A 208 7.84 7.93 -19.70
CA TYR A 208 7.03 8.58 -20.73
C TYR A 208 7.61 8.56 -22.15
N ASN A 209 8.78 7.93 -22.33
CA ASN A 209 9.58 7.97 -23.55
C ASN A 209 9.88 6.57 -24.11
N GLY A 210 8.89 5.68 -24.09
CA GLY A 210 8.98 4.35 -24.70
C GLY A 210 9.12 3.19 -23.73
N PHE A 211 8.99 3.43 -22.42
CA PHE A 211 8.82 2.38 -21.43
C PHE A 211 7.64 1.47 -21.79
N ASP A 212 7.84 0.16 -21.65
CA ASP A 212 6.80 -0.86 -21.85
C ASP A 212 6.29 -1.34 -20.48
N PRO A 213 5.09 -0.88 -20.03
CA PRO A 213 4.53 -1.26 -18.74
C PRO A 213 4.29 -2.76 -18.58
N THR A 214 4.19 -3.52 -19.66
CA THR A 214 3.99 -4.98 -19.58
C THR A 214 5.22 -5.73 -19.06
N THR A 215 6.38 -5.06 -19.03
CA THR A 215 7.63 -5.60 -18.50
C THR A 215 7.88 -5.23 -17.05
N PHE A 216 7.07 -4.33 -16.49
CA PHE A 216 7.21 -3.84 -15.12
C PHE A 216 6.97 -4.96 -14.10
N THR A 217 7.75 -4.94 -13.02
CA THR A 217 7.49 -5.76 -11.82
C THR A 217 7.69 -4.88 -10.61
N ALA A 218 6.71 -4.82 -9.71
CA ALA A 218 6.85 -3.96 -8.53
C ALA A 218 8.05 -4.43 -7.67
N PRO A 219 8.78 -3.50 -7.03
CA PRO A 219 9.95 -3.83 -6.23
C PRO A 219 9.59 -4.78 -5.08
N GLY A 220 10.60 -5.40 -4.46
CA GLY A 220 10.39 -6.31 -3.33
C GLY A 220 10.24 -7.80 -3.70
N GLY A 221 10.62 -8.17 -4.92
CA GLY A 221 10.74 -9.59 -5.32
C GLY A 221 9.40 -10.30 -5.56
N PRO A 222 9.43 -11.64 -5.70
CA PRO A 222 8.22 -12.42 -5.98
C PRO A 222 7.31 -12.54 -4.76
N LEU A 223 6.05 -12.92 -4.98
CA LEU A 223 5.12 -13.29 -3.90
C LEU A 223 5.70 -14.42 -3.05
N ALA A 224 5.53 -14.29 -1.74
CA ALA A 224 5.90 -15.32 -0.78
C ALA A 224 4.92 -16.48 -0.81
N THR A 225 5.45 -17.67 -0.56
CA THR A 225 4.67 -18.89 -0.28
C THR A 225 4.80 -19.21 1.20
N CYS A 226 3.68 -19.52 1.85
CA CYS A 226 3.62 -19.92 3.25
C CYS A 226 3.32 -21.42 3.37
N ALA A 227 4.18 -22.17 4.05
CA ALA A 227 4.12 -23.62 4.18
C ALA A 227 4.45 -24.12 5.60
#